data_AF-A0A7C6UAT3-F1
#
_entry.id   AF-A0A7C6UAT3-F1
#
_cell.length_a   1.000
_cell.length_b   1.000
_cell.length_c   1.000
_cell.angle_alpha   90.00
_cell.angle_beta   90.00
_cell.angle_gamma   90.00
#
_symmetry.space_group_name_H-M   'P 1'
#
loop_
_entity.id
_entity.type
_entity.pdbx_description
1 polymer ?
#
loop_
_entity_poly.entity_id
_entity_poly.type
_entity_poly.pdbx_seq_one_letter_code
_entity_poly.pdbx_strand_id
1 'polypeptide(L)'
;SFMMEQLGSLLKVNPPLRSPGHREALWEALSGGTVEVLASDHAPHTPEEKLKPDIWEAVSGFCGVETLAPLMLTEVNQGTVIYKPVCRTGVREPGPGV
;
A
#
# COMPACT_ATOMS: atom_id res chain seq x y z
N SER A 1 8.67 14.36 -8.08
CA SER A 1 8.82 14.39 -9.54
C SER A 1 9.51 13.14 -10.04
N PHE A 2 10.74 12.86 -9.61
CA PHE A 2 11.58 11.76 -10.09
C PHE A 2 10.89 10.37 -10.22
N MET A 3 10.21 9.87 -9.17
CA MET A 3 9.56 8.56 -9.24
C MET A 3 8.46 8.48 -10.30
N MET A 4 7.70 9.56 -10.51
CA MET A 4 6.63 9.59 -11.51
C MET A 4 7.21 9.56 -12.92
N GLU A 5 8.34 10.23 -13.14
CA GLU A 5 9.05 10.21 -14.42
C GLU A 5 9.65 8.84 -14.76
N GLN A 6 10.09 8.08 -13.75
CA GLN A 6 10.74 6.77 -13.97
C GLN A 6 9.75 5.59 -14.02
N LEU A 7 8.70 5.61 -13.18
CA LEU A 7 7.80 4.46 -13.01
C LEU A 7 6.43 4.68 -13.66
N GLY A 8 6.03 5.93 -13.94
CA GLY A 8 4.82 6.25 -14.70
C GLY A 8 3.57 5.51 -14.21
N SER A 9 2.88 4.85 -15.14
CA SER A 9 1.62 4.13 -14.92
C SER A 9 1.72 2.96 -13.92
N LEU A 10 2.91 2.44 -13.64
CA LEU A 10 3.12 1.42 -12.59
C LEU A 10 2.71 1.93 -11.21
N LEU A 11 2.82 3.24 -10.97
CA LEU A 11 2.46 3.87 -9.70
C LEU A 11 0.95 4.12 -9.54
N LYS A 12 0.12 3.82 -10.56
CA LYS A 12 -1.33 4.04 -10.49
C LYS A 12 -1.96 3.06 -9.48
N VAL A 13 -2.41 3.57 -8.36
CA VAL A 13 -3.11 2.82 -7.31
C VAL A 13 -4.28 3.65 -6.79
N ASN A 14 -5.21 3.01 -6.08
CA ASN A 14 -6.37 3.67 -5.48
C ASN A 14 -6.49 3.26 -4.02
N PRO A 15 -6.37 4.18 -3.04
CA PRO A 15 -6.13 5.63 -3.19
C PRO A 15 -4.75 5.97 -3.80
N PRO A 16 -4.59 7.12 -4.47
CA PRO A 16 -3.34 7.47 -5.15
C PRO A 16 -2.21 7.82 -4.18
N LEU A 17 -0.96 7.59 -4.61
CA LEU A 17 0.24 7.97 -3.85
C LEU A 17 0.26 9.48 -3.57
N ARG A 18 0.62 9.83 -2.34
CA ARG A 18 0.62 11.21 -1.83
C ARG A 18 2.04 11.75 -1.65
N SER A 19 2.12 13.04 -1.35
CA SER A 19 3.40 13.71 -1.09
C SER A 19 4.09 13.14 0.16
N PRO A 20 5.43 13.29 0.29
CA PRO A 20 6.18 12.72 1.41
C PRO A 20 5.66 13.08 2.81
N GLY A 21 5.11 14.28 3.02
CA GLY A 21 4.53 14.66 4.32
C GLY A 21 3.34 13.81 4.76
N HIS A 22 2.58 13.22 3.82
CA HIS A 22 1.51 12.27 4.17
C HIS A 22 2.07 10.96 4.69
N ARG A 23 3.25 10.54 4.20
CA ARG A 23 3.91 9.31 4.65
C ARG A 23 4.32 9.42 6.11
N GLU A 24 4.85 10.58 6.52
CA GLU A 24 5.20 10.85 7.92
C GLU A 24 3.97 10.73 8.84
N ALA A 25 2.87 11.38 8.47
CA ALA A 25 1.61 11.28 9.21
C ALA A 25 1.07 9.83 9.31
N LEU A 26 1.25 9.00 8.27
CA LEU A 26 0.87 7.59 8.31
C LEU A 26 1.73 6.77 9.28
N TRP A 27 3.04 7.05 9.34
CA TRP A 27 3.93 6.39 10.31
C TRP A 27 3.59 6.77 11.75
N GLU A 28 3.27 8.04 11.98
CA GLU A 28 2.78 8.52 13.28
C GLU A 28 1.45 7.86 13.64
N ALA A 29 0.50 7.78 12.71
CA ALA A 29 -0.80 7.14 12.92
C ALA A 29 -0.68 5.65 13.23
N LEU A 30 0.24 4.94 12.57
CA LEU A 30 0.52 3.53 12.81
C LEU A 30 1.18 3.33 14.18
N SER A 31 2.19 4.14 14.53
CA SER A 31 2.88 4.06 15.82
C SER A 31 1.98 4.48 16.98
N GLY A 32 1.07 5.42 16.75
CA GLY A 32 0.11 5.92 17.72
C GLY A 32 -1.14 5.05 17.89
N GLY A 33 -1.30 4.00 17.07
CA GLY A 33 -2.45 3.08 17.13
C GLY A 33 -3.74 3.61 16.51
N THR A 34 -3.71 4.75 15.83
CA THR A 34 -4.83 5.26 15.02
C THR A 34 -5.09 4.35 13.82
N VAL A 35 -4.03 3.78 13.24
CA VAL A 35 -4.10 2.71 12.24
C VAL A 35 -3.69 1.41 12.91
N GLU A 36 -4.61 0.44 12.94
CA GLU A 36 -4.39 -0.83 13.65
C GLU A 36 -4.04 -1.99 12.71
N VAL A 37 -4.41 -1.89 11.43
CA VAL A 37 -4.30 -2.97 10.46
C VAL A 37 -3.61 -2.49 9.20
N LEU A 38 -2.63 -3.26 8.76
CA LEU A 38 -2.00 -3.13 7.45
C LEU A 38 -2.45 -4.29 6.56
N ALA A 39 -2.81 -3.97 5.33
CA ALA A 39 -3.16 -4.94 4.29
C ALA A 39 -2.35 -4.63 3.03
N SER A 40 -2.06 -5.67 2.24
CA SER A 40 -1.26 -5.51 1.02
C SER A 40 -2.02 -4.84 -0.12
N ASP A 41 -3.36 -4.80 -0.01
CA ASP A 41 -4.28 -4.39 -1.06
C ASP A 41 -3.89 -4.99 -2.43
N HIS A 42 -3.55 -6.28 -2.40
CA HIS A 42 -3.01 -6.99 -3.55
C HIS A 42 -4.03 -7.03 -4.70
N ALA A 43 -3.73 -6.29 -5.77
CA ALA A 43 -4.55 -6.15 -6.96
C ALA A 43 -3.68 -6.35 -8.21
N PRO A 44 -3.38 -7.61 -8.58
CA PRO A 44 -2.52 -7.94 -9.72
C PRO A 44 -3.22 -7.66 -11.05
N HIS A 45 -2.43 -7.22 -12.03
CA HIS A 45 -2.85 -6.97 -13.41
C HIS A 45 -1.77 -7.42 -14.38
N THR A 46 -2.14 -7.65 -15.64
CA THR A 46 -1.13 -8.00 -16.64
C THR A 46 -0.24 -6.80 -16.97
N PRO A 47 1.00 -7.01 -17.43
CA PRO A 47 1.86 -5.93 -17.89
C PRO A 47 1.20 -5.05 -18.96
N GLU A 48 0.42 -5.64 -19.86
CA GLU A 48 -0.24 -4.93 -20.96
C GLU A 48 -1.34 -3.97 -20.49
N GLU A 49 -2.04 -4.33 -19.41
CA GLU A 49 -3.06 -3.48 -18.78
C GLU A 49 -2.43 -2.34 -17.97
N LYS A 50 -1.25 -2.60 -17.39
CA LYS A 50 -0.58 -1.69 -16.47
C LYS A 50 0.36 -0.70 -17.16
N LEU A 51 1.14 -1.16 -18.14
CA LEU A 51 2.17 -0.38 -18.84
C LEU A 51 1.56 0.39 -20.01
N LYS A 52 0.75 1.41 -19.69
CA LYS A 52 0.22 2.35 -20.68
C LYS A 52 1.03 3.65 -20.70
N PRO A 53 1.19 4.29 -21.88
CA PRO A 53 1.77 5.64 -21.98
C PRO A 53 0.89 6.69 -21.30
N ASP A 54 -0.43 6.56 -21.43
CA ASP A 54 -1.39 7.39 -20.71
C ASP A 54 -1.77 6.74 -19.37
N ILE A 55 -1.56 7.46 -18.27
CA ILE A 55 -1.96 7.03 -16.93
C ILE A 55 -3.47 6.84 -16.82
N TRP A 56 -4.29 7.53 -17.60
CA TRP A 56 -5.74 7.39 -17.56
C TRP A 56 -6.21 6.05 -18.12
N GLU A 57 -5.48 5.50 -19.10
CA GLU A 57 -5.76 4.19 -19.71
C GLU A 57 -5.24 3.01 -18.86
N ALA A 58 -4.22 3.22 -18.04
CA ALA A 58 -3.68 2.16 -17.18
C ALA A 58 -4.69 1.73 -16.11
N VAL A 59 -4.71 0.45 -15.74
CA VAL A 59 -5.51 -0.03 -14.59
C VAL A 59 -4.82 0.29 -13.25
N SER A 60 -5.59 0.49 -12.18
CA SER A 60 -5.05 0.75 -10.83
C SER A 60 -4.84 -0.55 -10.05
N GLY A 61 -3.71 -0.69 -9.34
CA GLY A 61 -3.42 -1.89 -8.54
C GLY A 61 -1.95 -2.31 -8.59
N PHE A 62 -1.48 -3.10 -7.63
CA PHE A 62 -0.12 -3.62 -7.58
C PHE A 62 -0.01 -4.96 -6.84
N CYS A 63 1.15 -5.61 -7.00
CA CYS A 63 1.48 -6.83 -6.28
C CYS A 63 2.13 -6.53 -4.93
N GLY A 64 1.43 -6.81 -3.83
CA GLY A 64 1.90 -6.48 -2.47
C GLY A 64 1.95 -7.66 -1.48
N VAL A 65 1.39 -8.84 -1.83
CA VAL A 65 1.24 -9.96 -0.89
C VAL A 65 2.58 -10.49 -0.39
N GLU A 66 3.57 -10.60 -1.28
CA GLU A 66 4.90 -11.10 -0.95
C GLU A 66 5.77 -10.04 -0.25
N THR A 67 5.57 -8.76 -0.58
CA THR A 67 6.48 -7.68 -0.20
C THR A 67 6.07 -6.94 1.07
N LEU A 68 4.79 -6.98 1.47
CA LEU A 68 4.31 -6.25 2.65
C LEU A 68 5.09 -6.61 3.92
N ALA A 69 5.20 -7.90 4.24
CA ALA A 69 5.86 -8.36 5.46
C ALA A 69 7.36 -8.00 5.49
N PRO A 70 8.19 -8.32 4.47
CA PRO A 70 9.61 -7.96 4.51
C PRO A 70 9.87 -6.44 4.49
N LEU A 71 9.03 -5.65 3.80
CA LEU A 71 9.12 -4.19 3.87
C LEU A 71 8.86 -3.67 5.29
N MET A 72 7.82 -4.16 5.95
CA MET A 72 7.53 -3.78 7.33
C MET A 72 8.64 -4.18 8.30
N LEU A 73 9.21 -5.38 8.14
CA LEU A 73 10.36 -5.81 8.95
C LEU A 73 11.59 -4.93 8.73
N THR A 74 11.80 -4.44 7.50
CA THR A 74 12.88 -3.52 7.18
C THR A 74 12.70 -2.19 7.93
N GLU A 75 11.51 -1.61 7.92
CA GLU A 75 11.21 -0.35 8.61
C GLU A 75 11.32 -0.48 10.13
N VAL A 76 10.92 -1.62 10.70
CA VAL A 76 11.12 -1.92 12.12
C VAL A 76 12.61 -2.03 12.46
N ASN A 77 13.38 -2.74 11.62
CA ASN A 77 14.83 -2.91 11.83
C ASN A 77 15.60 -1.58 11.71
N GLN A 78 15.12 -0.66 10.87
CA GLN A 78 15.69 0.69 10.74
C GLN A 78 15.24 1.65 11.86
N GLY A 79 14.28 1.24 12.69
CA GLY A 79 13.72 2.10 13.74
C GLY A 79 12.74 3.16 13.25
N THR A 80 12.28 3.07 12.00
CA THR A 80 11.28 4.00 11.44
C THR A 80 9.93 3.88 12.14
N VAL A 81 9.56 2.66 12.55
CA VAL A 81 8.26 2.38 13.18
C VAL A 81 8.41 1.35 14.30
N ILE A 82 7.70 1.57 15.40
CA ILE A 82 7.49 0.55 16.44
C ILE A 82 6.14 -0.10 16.14
N TYR A 83 6.16 -1.17 15.35
CA TYR A 83 4.94 -1.88 14.97
C TYR A 83 4.70 -3.08 15.87
N LYS A 84 3.54 -3.11 16.54
CA LYS A 84 3.04 -4.30 17.25
C LYS A 84 1.97 -4.93 16.36
N PRO A 85 2.25 -6.03 15.66
CA PRO A 85 1.24 -6.67 14.83
C PRO A 85 0.09 -7.12 15.72
N VAL A 86 -1.10 -6.53 15.51
CA VAL A 86 -2.34 -7.08 16.04
C VAL A 86 -2.75 -8.20 15.09
N CYS A 87 -2.42 -9.44 15.45
CA CYS A 87 -2.97 -10.61 14.79
C CYS A 87 -4.46 -10.72 15.13
N ARG A 88 -5.30 -9.99 14.40
CA ARG A 88 -6.74 -10.25 14.37
C ARG A 88 -6.99 -11.29 13.29
N THR A 89 -7.23 -12.53 13.70
CA THR A 89 -7.78 -13.56 12.82
C THR A 89 -9.21 -13.16 12.45
N GLY A 90 -9.36 -12.45 11.35
CA GLY A 90 -10.63 -11.86 10.91
C GLY A 90 -11.15 -12.48 9.63
N VAL A 91 -11.71 -13.69 9.70
CA VAL A 91 -12.91 -13.95 8.90
C VAL A 91 -14.01 -13.18 9.62
N ARG A 92 -14.21 -11.91 9.24
CA ARG A 92 -15.47 -11.25 9.57
C ARG A 92 -16.49 -11.86 8.64
N GLU A 93 -17.61 -12.35 9.17
CA GLU A 93 -18.73 -12.76 8.32
C GLU A 93 -19.04 -11.63 7.33
N PRO A 94 -19.36 -11.96 6.06
CA PRO A 94 -19.86 -10.94 5.15
C PRO A 94 -21.06 -10.26 5.82
N GLY A 95 -20.96 -8.95 6.01
CA GLY A 95 -22.11 -8.16 6.47
C GLY A 95 -23.29 -8.40 5.54
N PRO A 96 -24.54 -8.33 6.03
CA PRO A 96 -25.71 -8.53 5.19
C PRO A 96 -25.65 -7.52 4.05
N GLY A 97 -25.84 -8.03 2.83
CA GLY A 97 -25.55 -7.33 1.58
C GLY A 97 -26.11 -5.91 1.50
N VAL A 98 -25.33 -5.07 0.84
CA VAL A 98 -25.79 -3.88 0.13
C VAL A 98 -25.33 -3.98 -1.32
#